data_AF-A0A2V7X8G1-F1
#
_entry.id   AF-A0A2V7X8G1-F1
#
_cell.length_a   1.000
_cell.length_b   1.000
_cell.length_c   1.000
_cell.angle_alpha   90.00
_cell.angle_beta   90.00
_cell.angle_gamma   90.00
#
_symmetry.space_group_name_H-M   'P 1'
#
loop_
_entity.id
_entity.type
_entity.pdbx_description
1 polymer ?
#
loop_
_entity_poly.entity_id
_entity_poly.type
_entity_poly.pdbx_seq_one_letter_code
_entity_poly.pdbx_strand_id
1 'polypeptide(L)' 'MSPPTRPLGSSGLAITRVGFGAWAAGGGGWSFGWGP' A
#
# COMPACT_ATOMS: atom_id res chain seq x y z
N MET A 1 -16.12 -5.76 0.48
CA MET A 1 -16.17 -4.99 1.74
C MET A 1 -14.83 -4.30 1.92
N SER A 2 -14.78 -2.99 2.18
CA SER A 2 -13.50 -2.26 2.38
C SER A 2 -12.98 -2.40 3.82
N PRO A 3 -11.65 -2.49 4.03
CA PRO A 3 -11.08 -2.54 5.37
C PRO A 3 -11.27 -1.22 6.14
N PRO A 4 -11.40 -1.27 7.47
CA PRO A 4 -11.55 -0.07 8.29
C PRO A 4 -10.25 0.74 8.36
N THR A 5 -10.38 2.07 8.43
CA THR A 5 -9.27 3.02 8.53
C THR A 5 -9.12 3.62 9.93
N ARG A 6 -7.95 4.18 10.24
CA ARG A 6 -7.62 4.91 11.47
C ARG A 6 -6.65 6.07 11.17
N PRO A 7 -6.57 7.11 12.00
CA PRO A 7 -5.60 8.18 11.82
C PRO A 7 -4.14 7.70 11.94
N LEU A 8 -3.27 8.21 11.08
CA LEU A 8 -1.81 8.03 11.16
C LEU A 8 -1.21 9.16 12.00
N GLY A 9 -1.20 8.97 13.32
CA GLY A 9 -0.69 9.99 14.25
C GLY A 9 -1.43 11.31 14.09
N SER A 10 -0.68 12.42 14.03
CA SER A 10 -1.21 13.78 13.85
C SER A 10 -1.17 14.28 12.40
N SER A 11 -0.89 13.42 11.42
CA SER A 11 -0.70 13.85 10.02
C SER A 11 -2.01 14.13 9.27
N GLY A 12 -3.17 13.83 9.88
CA GLY A 12 -4.49 13.95 9.25
C GLY A 12 -4.81 12.84 8.23
N LEU A 13 -3.90 11.88 8.00
CA LEU A 13 -4.12 10.77 7.07
C LEU A 13 -4.91 9.64 7.75
N ALA A 14 -5.84 9.02 7.03
CA ALA A 14 -6.56 7.82 7.47
C ALA A 14 -6.03 6.58 6.71
N ILE A 15 -5.48 5.60 7.44
CA ILE A 15 -4.88 4.37 6.88
C ILE A 15 -5.56 3.12 7.42
N THR A 16 -5.51 2.04 6.66
CA THR A 16 -5.91 0.70 7.13
C THR A 16 -4.83 0.10 8.05
N ARG A 17 -5.17 -0.94 8.82
CA ARG A 17 -4.16 -1.66 9.62
C ARG A 17 -3.19 -2.49 8.78
N VAL A 18 -3.60 -2.86 7.57
CA VAL A 18 -2.80 -3.63 6.60
C VAL A 18 -2.57 -2.75 5.38
N GLY A 19 -1.34 -2.71 4.87
CA GLY A 19 -0.97 -1.97 3.68
C GLY A 19 -0.22 -2.84 2.68
N PHE A 20 -0.08 -2.36 1.44
CA PHE A 20 0.69 -3.02 0.41
C PHE A 20 2.19 -2.75 0.60
N GLY A 21 2.99 -3.80 0.75
CA GLY A 21 4.45 -3.70 0.81
C GLY A 21 5.06 -3.72 -0.60
N ALA A 22 5.72 -2.63 -0.99
CA ALA A 22 6.22 -2.47 -2.36
C ALA A 22 7.74 -2.69 -2.54
N TRP A 23 8.48 -3.02 -1.47
CA TRP A 23 9.95 -3.14 -1.50
C TRP A 23 10.50 -4.04 -2.63
N ALA A 24 9.84 -5.18 -2.88
CA ALA A 24 10.21 -6.11 -3.95
C ALA A 24 9.22 -6.09 -5.12
N ALA A 25 8.23 -5.18 -5.10
CA ALA A 25 7.29 -5.02 -6.19
C ALA A 25 7.99 -4.25 -7.33
N GLY A 26 8.67 -4.99 -8.22
CA GLY A 26 9.38 -4.43 -9.37
C GLY A 26 10.88 -4.72 -9.48
N GLY A 27 11.42 -5.67 -8.72
CA GLY A 27 12.86 -5.98 -8.72
C GLY A 27 13.36 -6.78 -9.93
N GLY A 28 14.66 -6.68 -10.22
CA GLY A 28 15.42 -7.68 -11.01
C GLY A 28 15.14 -7.75 -12.52
N GLY A 29 14.91 -6.61 -13.19
CA GLY A 29 14.61 -6.62 -14.64
C GLY A 29 13.12 -6.78 -14.95
N TRP A 30 12.27 -6.39 -14.01
CA TRP A 30 10.82 -6.46 -14.11
C TRP A 30 10.29 -5.62 -15.29
N SER A 31 9.53 -6.24 -16.19
CA SER A 31 9.12 -5.65 -17.49
C SER A 31 7.62 -5.34 -17.58
N PHE A 32 6.79 -5.75 -16.60
CA PHE A 32 5.33 -5.61 -16.64
C PHE A 32 4.81 -5.26 -15.25
N GLY A 33 3.82 -4.35 -15.16
CA GLY A 33 3.23 -3.86 -13.91
C GLY A 33 2.14 -4.78 -13.34
N TRP A 34 1.86 -4.67 -12.03
CA TRP A 34 0.77 -5.39 -11.33
C TRP A 34 -0.57 -4.61 -11.36
N GLY A 35 -0.73 -3.66 -12.28
CA GLY A 35 -2.00 -2.96 -12.49
C GLY A 35 -3.03 -3.87 -13.16
N PRO A 36 -4.31 -3.45 -13.26
CA PRO A 36 -5.27 -4.17 -14.10
C PRO A 36 -4.75 -4.30 -15.54
#